data_AF-A0AA39M9Z1-F1
#
_entry.id   AF-A0AA39M9Z1-F1
#
_cell.length_a   1.000
_cell.length_b   1.000
_cell.length_c   1.000
_cell.angle_alpha   90.00
_cell.angle_beta   90.00
_cell.angle_gamma   90.00
#
_symmetry.space_group_name_H-M   'P 1'
#
loop_
_entity.id
_entity.type
_entity.pdbx_description
1 polymer ?
#
loop_
_entity_poly.entity_id
_entity_poly.type
_entity_poly.pdbx_seq_one_letter_code
_entity_poly.pdbx_strand_id
1 'polypeptide(L)'
;MGSLFSKKKDAGHSLQSRVTEKDQVILQLKTQRDKMKIYVKKNQKTMEKDREVARQLLKVGKKDRALILLKKKKYVDQMVEKTLRQLNQIESMVQDLEFAEIEQRVLEGLKKGNESLKEMNKMFSIEDVEKIMDDTREAAEYQEEISNLIAGGLSQNDLADVEEEFEKLMETELPQLPEVPSEEPVVSEAERERPVREKARREKVLVTAE
;
A
#
# COMPACT_ATOMS: atom_id res chain seq x y z
N MET A 1 60.97 35.05 -13.21
CA MET A 1 61.74 34.16 -12.33
C MET A 1 60.77 33.28 -11.55
N GLY A 2 60.84 31.96 -11.74
CA GLY A 2 60.14 30.91 -10.96
C GLY A 2 58.62 30.84 -11.17
N SER A 3 58.01 30.03 -12.04
CA SER A 3 58.26 28.65 -12.43
C SER A 3 58.09 27.64 -11.27
N LEU A 4 57.08 26.76 -11.45
CA LEU A 4 57.12 25.30 -11.28
C LEU A 4 56.41 24.62 -10.08
N PHE A 5 55.59 23.63 -10.46
CA PHE A 5 55.11 22.45 -9.71
C PHE A 5 54.16 22.70 -8.52
N SER A 6 53.03 21.99 -8.35
CA SER A 6 52.70 20.66 -8.84
C SER A 6 51.18 20.47 -8.96
N LYS A 7 50.76 20.00 -10.12
CA LYS A 7 49.44 19.44 -10.39
C LYS A 7 49.37 18.09 -9.67
N LYS A 8 48.96 18.08 -8.40
CA LYS A 8 48.79 16.83 -7.65
C LYS A 8 47.46 16.20 -8.03
N LYS A 9 47.54 15.31 -9.02
CA LYS A 9 46.56 14.29 -9.37
C LYS A 9 46.66 13.22 -8.28
N ASP A 10 46.04 13.44 -7.12
CA ASP A 10 45.81 12.37 -6.15
C ASP A 10 44.54 11.63 -6.58
N ALA A 11 44.76 10.45 -7.16
CA ALA A 11 43.74 9.46 -7.38
C ALA A 11 43.22 8.91 -6.04
N GLY A 12 41.94 8.55 -6.03
CA GLY A 12 41.54 7.35 -5.31
C GLY A 12 41.05 7.54 -3.89
N HIS A 13 40.17 8.51 -3.62
CA HIS A 13 39.03 8.32 -2.73
C HIS A 13 37.95 9.34 -3.13
N SER A 14 37.21 9.09 -4.22
CA SER A 14 35.86 9.66 -4.27
C SER A 14 35.12 8.95 -3.15
N LEU A 15 35.08 9.56 -1.97
CA LEU A 15 34.10 9.25 -0.95
C LEU A 15 32.77 9.26 -1.70
N GLN A 16 32.24 8.08 -2.03
CA GLN A 16 30.91 7.97 -2.60
C GLN A 16 30.03 8.73 -1.61
N SER A 17 29.54 9.88 -2.06
CA SER A 17 28.83 10.82 -1.21
C SER A 17 27.73 10.04 -0.49
N ARG A 18 27.77 10.01 0.85
CA ARG A 18 26.68 9.46 1.68
C ARG A 18 25.33 10.13 1.41
N VAL A 19 25.35 11.24 0.67
CA VAL A 19 24.17 11.96 0.20
C VAL A 19 23.76 11.39 -1.16
N THR A 20 22.60 10.74 -1.18
CA THR A 20 21.96 10.22 -2.38
C THR A 20 21.38 11.37 -3.21
N GLU A 21 21.17 11.19 -4.52
CA GLU A 21 20.46 12.17 -5.35
C GLU A 21 19.09 12.55 -4.77
N LYS A 22 18.41 11.59 -4.14
CA LYS A 22 17.14 11.79 -3.42
C LYS A 22 17.29 12.79 -2.26
N ASP A 23 18.34 12.66 -1.47
CA ASP A 23 18.62 13.56 -0.34
C ASP A 23 18.90 14.98 -0.83
N GLN A 24 19.55 15.12 -1.99
CA GLN A 24 19.78 16.43 -2.62
C GLN A 24 18.46 17.08 -3.06
N VAL A 25 17.55 16.31 -3.65
CA VAL A 25 16.22 16.81 -4.06
C VAL A 25 15.40 17.22 -2.84
N ILE A 26 15.37 16.40 -1.79
CA ILE A 26 14.66 16.71 -0.54
C ILE A 26 15.24 17.98 0.10
N LEU A 27 16.57 18.13 0.12
CA LEU A 27 17.23 19.33 0.62
C LEU A 27 16.87 20.57 -0.20
N GLN A 28 16.83 20.47 -1.54
CA GLN A 28 16.43 21.57 -2.41
C GLN A 28 14.98 22.00 -2.17
N LEU A 29 14.06 21.05 -2.04
CA LEU A 29 12.65 21.33 -1.72
C LEU A 29 12.50 21.98 -0.34
N LYS A 30 13.18 21.47 0.68
CA LYS A 30 13.18 22.04 2.03
C LYS A 30 13.77 23.46 2.06
N THR A 31 14.86 23.67 1.32
CA THR A 31 15.47 25.01 1.15
C THR A 31 14.51 25.98 0.47
N GLN A 32 13.81 25.54 -0.57
CA GLN A 32 12.83 26.36 -1.28
C GLN A 32 11.65 26.72 -0.39
N ARG A 33 11.12 25.76 0.37
CA ARG A 33 10.08 25.98 1.39
C ARG A 33 10.49 27.08 2.37
N ASP A 34 11.71 27.01 2.90
CA ASP A 34 12.18 27.96 3.91
C ASP A 34 12.36 29.37 3.32
N LYS A 35 12.90 29.47 2.10
CA LYS A 35 12.97 30.74 1.35
C LYS A 35 11.57 31.35 1.14
N MET A 36 10.58 30.53 0.80
CA MET A 36 9.20 30.99 0.61
C MET A 36 8.56 31.45 1.92
N LYS A 37 8.80 30.76 3.04
CA LYS A 37 8.36 31.20 4.38
C LYS A 37 8.95 32.56 4.75
N ILE A 38 10.25 32.76 4.50
CA ILE A 38 10.92 34.05 4.71
C ILE A 38 10.31 35.15 3.81
N TYR A 39 10.06 34.84 2.53
CA TYR A 39 9.45 35.77 1.60
C TYR A 39 8.03 36.20 2.04
N VAL A 40 7.19 35.25 2.48
CA VAL A 40 5.84 35.54 3.01
C VAL A 40 5.94 36.47 4.22
N LYS A 41 6.79 36.14 5.20
CA LYS A 41 6.97 36.94 6.42
C LYS A 41 7.45 38.37 6.13
N LYS A 42 8.39 38.52 5.17
CA LYS A 42 8.89 39.84 4.73
C LYS A 42 7.80 40.68 4.06
N ASN A 43 6.97 40.05 3.22
CA ASN A 43 5.87 40.74 2.53
C ASN A 43 4.75 41.13 3.50
N GLN A 44 4.39 40.27 4.45
CA GLN A 44 3.43 40.60 5.51
C GLN A 44 3.87 41.85 6.31
N LYS A 45 5.14 41.89 6.74
CA LYS A 45 5.69 43.07 7.43
C LYS A 45 5.66 44.33 6.56
N THR A 46 5.90 44.19 5.26
CA THR A 46 5.80 45.32 4.31
C THR A 46 4.34 45.79 4.15
N MET A 47 3.38 44.86 4.10
CA MET A 47 1.96 45.17 4.00
C MET A 47 1.43 45.90 5.25
N GLU A 48 1.92 45.55 6.44
CA GLU A 48 1.59 46.25 7.68
C GLU A 48 2.08 47.69 7.65
N LYS A 49 3.34 47.90 7.24
CA LYS A 49 3.92 49.25 7.05
C LYS A 49 3.14 50.06 6.01
N ASP A 50 2.85 49.48 4.85
CA ASP A 50 2.07 50.15 3.80
C ASP A 50 0.67 50.53 4.31
N ARG A 51 0.07 49.72 5.20
CA ARG A 51 -1.22 50.03 5.86
C ARG A 51 -1.10 51.21 6.83
N GLU A 52 -0.04 51.26 7.62
CA GLU A 52 0.22 52.38 8.55
C GLU A 52 0.46 53.70 7.79
N VAL A 53 1.30 53.66 6.75
CA VAL A 53 1.57 54.84 5.91
C VAL A 53 0.29 55.29 5.19
N ALA A 54 -0.53 54.36 4.69
CA ALA A 54 -1.83 54.70 4.11
C ALA A 54 -2.76 55.40 5.14
N ARG A 55 -2.81 54.91 6.39
CA ARG A 55 -3.58 55.57 7.46
C ARG A 55 -3.07 56.99 7.76
N GLN A 56 -1.75 57.19 7.78
CA GLN A 56 -1.16 58.51 7.99
C GLN A 56 -1.50 59.47 6.83
N LEU A 57 -1.41 59.01 5.58
CA LEU A 57 -1.75 59.83 4.42
C LEU A 57 -3.23 60.22 4.36
N LEU A 58 -4.13 59.36 4.85
CA LEU A 58 -5.55 59.69 5.01
C LEU A 58 -5.77 60.81 6.03
N LYS A 59 -5.03 60.81 7.15
CA LYS A 59 -5.08 61.90 8.15
C LYS A 59 -4.61 63.24 7.59
N VAL A 60 -3.63 63.21 6.68
CA VAL A 60 -3.07 64.41 6.01
C VAL A 60 -3.92 64.83 4.79
N GLY A 61 -5.03 64.13 4.50
CA GLY A 61 -5.94 64.47 3.40
C GLY A 61 -5.47 64.03 2.00
N LYS A 62 -4.33 63.33 1.89
CA LYS A 62 -3.75 62.87 0.61
C LYS A 62 -4.37 61.55 0.16
N LYS A 63 -5.64 61.58 -0.23
CA LYS A 63 -6.45 60.39 -0.60
C LYS A 63 -5.87 59.60 -1.77
N ASP A 64 -5.40 60.26 -2.83
CA ASP A 64 -4.89 59.58 -4.03
C ASP A 64 -3.65 58.73 -3.74
N ARG A 65 -2.74 59.26 -2.91
CA ARG A 65 -1.52 58.54 -2.49
C ARG A 65 -1.86 57.36 -1.58
N ALA A 66 -2.83 57.52 -0.67
CA ALA A 66 -3.30 56.42 0.16
C ALA A 66 -3.94 55.30 -0.68
N LEU A 67 -4.71 55.66 -1.72
CA LEU A 67 -5.31 54.69 -2.62
C LEU A 67 -4.27 53.84 -3.37
N ILE A 68 -3.19 54.47 -3.87
CA ILE A 68 -2.09 53.76 -4.54
C ILE A 68 -1.42 52.76 -3.60
N LEU A 69 -1.16 53.13 -2.34
CA LEU A 69 -0.58 52.21 -1.35
C LEU A 69 -1.51 51.04 -1.03
N LEU A 70 -2.82 51.28 -0.93
CA LEU A 70 -3.79 50.20 -0.71
C LEU A 70 -3.87 49.25 -1.92
N LYS A 71 -3.79 49.77 -3.15
CA LYS A 71 -3.68 48.94 -4.37
C LYS A 71 -2.41 48.09 -4.34
N LYS A 72 -1.26 48.69 -4.01
CA LYS A 72 0.02 47.98 -3.83
C LYS A 72 -0.10 46.89 -2.76
N LYS A 73 -0.70 47.19 -1.61
CA LYS A 73 -0.97 46.20 -0.55
C LYS A 73 -1.80 45.04 -1.09
N LYS A 74 -2.86 45.30 -1.85
CA LYS A 74 -3.72 44.23 -2.39
C LYS A 74 -2.99 43.35 -3.42
N TYR A 75 -2.11 43.93 -4.23
CA TYR A 75 -1.27 43.15 -5.13
C TYR A 75 -0.31 42.22 -4.36
N VAL A 76 0.35 42.73 -3.32
CA VAL A 76 1.25 41.93 -2.48
C VAL A 76 0.48 40.82 -1.75
N ASP A 77 -0.73 41.11 -1.27
CA ASP A 77 -1.65 40.15 -0.66
C ASP A 77 -1.91 38.95 -1.61
N GLN A 78 -2.25 39.22 -2.87
CA GLN A 78 -2.44 38.18 -3.88
C GLN A 78 -1.17 37.37 -4.17
N MET A 79 0.01 38.00 -4.13
CA MET A 79 1.28 37.29 -4.30
C MET A 79 1.58 36.39 -3.10
N VAL A 80 1.27 36.85 -1.88
CA VAL A 80 1.40 36.04 -0.66
C VAL A 80 0.46 34.84 -0.72
N GLU A 81 -0.80 35.00 -1.12
CA GLU A 81 -1.75 33.89 -1.31
C GLU A 81 -1.25 32.86 -2.34
N LYS A 82 -0.69 33.31 -3.47
CA LYS A 82 -0.06 32.42 -4.45
C LYS A 82 1.13 31.67 -3.85
N THR A 83 1.98 32.37 -3.11
CA THR A 83 3.16 31.78 -2.45
C THR A 83 2.75 30.74 -1.40
N LEU A 84 1.69 31.01 -0.63
CA LEU A 84 1.16 30.05 0.35
C LEU A 84 0.61 28.79 -0.31
N ARG A 85 -0.08 28.91 -1.45
CA ARG A 85 -0.50 27.73 -2.23
C ARG A 85 0.68 26.90 -2.72
N GLN A 86 1.72 27.55 -3.24
CA GLN A 86 2.94 26.86 -3.65
C GLN A 86 3.70 26.25 -2.46
N LEU A 87 3.65 26.88 -1.29
CA LEU A 87 4.23 26.33 -0.06
C LEU A 87 3.56 25.00 0.31
N ASN A 88 2.23 24.95 0.29
CA ASN A 88 1.47 23.72 0.53
C ASN A 88 1.81 22.65 -0.51
N GLN A 89 1.98 23.04 -1.78
CA GLN A 89 2.41 22.11 -2.84
C GLN A 89 3.79 21.51 -2.55
N ILE A 90 4.75 22.31 -2.11
CA ILE A 90 6.09 21.81 -1.74
C ILE A 90 6.01 20.89 -0.52
N GLU A 91 5.20 21.24 0.49
CA GLU A 91 5.02 20.39 1.66
C GLU A 91 4.38 19.04 1.30
N SER A 92 3.39 19.02 0.39
CA SER A 92 2.85 17.78 -0.18
C SER A 92 3.91 16.97 -0.92
N MET A 93 4.68 17.59 -1.82
CA MET A 93 5.73 16.89 -2.57
C MET A 93 6.80 16.27 -1.66
N VAL A 94 7.14 16.92 -0.55
CA VAL A 94 8.07 16.35 0.44
C VAL A 94 7.46 15.13 1.13
N GLN A 95 6.17 15.19 1.51
CA GLN A 95 5.47 14.04 2.10
C GLN A 95 5.35 12.88 1.11
N ASP A 96 5.04 13.17 -0.16
CA ASP A 96 4.92 12.17 -1.22
C ASP A 96 6.27 11.46 -1.45
N LEU A 97 7.38 12.20 -1.40
CA LEU A 97 8.73 11.61 -1.49
C LEU A 97 9.09 10.75 -0.28
N GLU A 98 8.73 11.19 0.93
CA GLU A 98 8.94 10.41 2.15
C GLU A 98 8.09 9.12 2.14
N PHE A 99 6.88 9.18 1.60
CA PHE A 99 6.03 8.01 1.42
C PHE A 99 6.58 7.06 0.36
N ALA A 100 7.03 7.57 -0.79
CA ALA A 100 7.66 6.76 -1.83
C ALA A 100 8.91 6.01 -1.33
N GLU A 101 9.64 6.57 -0.36
CA GLU A 101 10.75 5.87 0.29
C GLU A 101 10.26 4.65 1.11
N ILE A 102 9.14 4.79 1.81
CA ILE A 102 8.51 3.68 2.55
C ILE A 102 8.01 2.63 1.57
N GLU A 103 7.33 3.03 0.49
CA GLU A 103 6.86 2.12 -0.56
C GLU A 103 8.03 1.32 -1.17
N GLN A 104 9.16 1.98 -1.45
CA GLN A 104 10.35 1.29 -1.95
C GLN A 104 10.84 0.22 -0.96
N ARG A 105 10.92 0.54 0.34
CA ARG A 105 11.35 -0.42 1.37
C ARG A 105 10.38 -1.61 1.49
N VAL A 106 9.08 -1.36 1.37
CA VAL A 106 8.06 -2.43 1.37
C VAL A 106 8.25 -3.34 0.17
N LEU A 107 8.45 -2.78 -1.03
CA LEU A 107 8.70 -3.55 -2.25
C LEU A 107 9.99 -4.38 -2.16
N GLU A 108 11.07 -3.82 -1.61
CA GLU A 108 12.32 -4.54 -1.36
C GLU A 108 12.11 -5.70 -0.37
N GLY A 109 11.35 -5.47 0.70
CA GLY A 109 10.97 -6.51 1.67
C GLY A 109 10.15 -7.64 1.04
N LEU A 110 9.16 -7.31 0.21
CA LEU A 110 8.36 -8.30 -0.53
C LEU A 110 9.22 -9.09 -1.52
N LYS A 111 10.15 -8.44 -2.21
CA LYS A 111 11.08 -9.10 -3.13
C LYS A 111 11.96 -10.11 -2.39
N LYS A 112 12.55 -9.70 -1.27
CA LYS A 112 13.36 -10.59 -0.43
C LYS A 112 12.54 -11.75 0.13
N GLY A 113 11.31 -11.50 0.58
CA GLY A 113 10.39 -12.55 1.03
C GLY A 113 10.06 -13.56 -0.08
N ASN A 114 9.83 -13.08 -1.30
CA ASN A 114 9.59 -13.94 -2.46
C ASN A 114 10.84 -14.76 -2.83
N GLU A 115 12.03 -14.17 -2.78
CA GLU A 115 13.30 -14.89 -2.97
C GLU A 115 13.48 -16.00 -1.92
N SER A 116 13.27 -15.71 -0.63
CA SER A 116 13.34 -16.72 0.43
C SER A 116 12.28 -17.82 0.27
N LEU A 117 11.06 -17.49 -0.14
CA LEU A 117 10.03 -18.49 -0.45
C LEU A 117 10.43 -19.37 -1.64
N LYS A 118 11.06 -18.80 -2.67
CA LYS A 118 11.58 -19.57 -3.81
C LYS A 118 12.71 -20.49 -3.40
N GLU A 119 13.62 -20.05 -2.53
CA GLU A 119 14.69 -20.89 -1.99
C GLU A 119 14.12 -22.03 -1.13
N MET A 120 13.13 -21.73 -0.28
CA MET A 120 12.44 -22.73 0.53
C MET A 120 11.73 -23.77 -0.36
N ASN A 121 10.98 -23.32 -1.37
CA ASN A 121 10.34 -24.22 -2.33
C ASN A 121 11.35 -25.03 -3.15
N LYS A 122 12.57 -24.51 -3.37
CA LYS A 122 13.66 -25.26 -4.00
C LYS A 122 14.29 -26.31 -3.08
N MET A 123 14.30 -26.09 -1.77
CA MET A 123 14.80 -27.09 -0.81
C MET A 123 13.81 -28.23 -0.61
N PHE A 124 12.50 -27.95 -0.69
CA PHE A 124 11.45 -28.98 -0.74
C PHE A 124 11.22 -29.54 -2.16
N SER A 125 12.11 -29.25 -3.11
CA SER A 125 11.85 -29.38 -4.54
C SER A 125 11.72 -30.83 -5.00
N ILE A 126 10.48 -31.20 -5.31
CA ILE A 126 10.08 -32.25 -6.25
C ILE A 126 10.37 -33.68 -5.81
N GLU A 127 11.58 -34.03 -5.36
CA GLU A 127 11.89 -35.41 -4.97
C GLU A 127 11.10 -35.85 -3.73
N ASP A 128 10.95 -34.98 -2.73
CA ASP A 128 10.13 -35.28 -1.54
C ASP A 128 8.64 -35.28 -1.85
N VAL A 129 8.20 -34.44 -2.81
CA VAL A 129 6.79 -34.38 -3.24
C VAL A 129 6.45 -35.58 -4.12
N GLU A 130 7.33 -35.97 -5.05
CA GLU A 130 7.22 -37.16 -5.89
C GLU A 130 7.24 -38.42 -5.03
N LYS A 131 8.17 -38.54 -4.05
CA LYS A 131 8.14 -39.64 -3.09
C LYS A 131 6.84 -39.73 -2.32
N ILE A 132 6.33 -38.61 -1.76
CA ILE A 132 5.07 -38.65 -1.04
C ILE A 132 3.91 -39.05 -1.98
N MET A 133 3.91 -38.58 -3.23
CA MET A 133 2.88 -38.96 -4.21
C MET A 133 2.98 -40.42 -4.63
N ASP A 134 4.19 -40.94 -4.82
CA ASP A 134 4.44 -42.35 -5.16
C ASP A 134 4.14 -43.27 -3.98
N ASP A 135 4.58 -42.94 -2.76
CA ASP A 135 4.26 -43.67 -1.52
C ASP A 135 2.73 -43.70 -1.29
N THR A 136 2.03 -42.60 -1.60
CA THR A 136 0.56 -42.54 -1.48
C THR A 136 -0.13 -43.39 -2.56
N ARG A 137 0.41 -43.40 -3.79
CA ARG A 137 -0.12 -44.24 -4.88
C ARG A 137 0.10 -45.72 -4.57
N GLU A 138 1.29 -46.11 -4.13
CA GLU A 138 1.61 -47.49 -3.74
C GLU A 138 0.76 -47.95 -2.56
N ALA A 139 0.54 -47.10 -1.55
CA ALA A 139 -0.36 -47.41 -0.44
C ALA A 139 -1.82 -47.60 -0.89
N ALA A 140 -2.30 -46.79 -1.83
CA ALA A 140 -3.64 -46.93 -2.40
C ALA A 140 -3.78 -48.21 -3.24
N GLU A 141 -2.78 -48.53 -4.07
CA GLU A 141 -2.73 -49.77 -4.85
C GLU A 141 -2.65 -51.01 -3.95
N TYR A 142 -1.86 -50.96 -2.87
CA TYR A 142 -1.77 -52.03 -1.88
C TYR A 142 -3.10 -52.20 -1.11
N GLN A 143 -3.79 -51.11 -0.79
CA GLN A 143 -5.12 -51.18 -0.21
C GLN A 143 -6.13 -51.82 -1.18
N GLU A 144 -6.08 -51.46 -2.46
CA GLU A 144 -6.93 -52.06 -3.50
C GLU A 144 -6.60 -53.54 -3.72
N GLU A 145 -5.32 -53.92 -3.70
CA GLU A 145 -4.89 -55.31 -3.78
C GLU A 145 -5.36 -56.12 -2.57
N ILE A 146 -5.25 -55.59 -1.36
CA ILE A 146 -5.82 -56.20 -0.15
C ILE A 146 -7.34 -56.34 -0.31
N SER A 147 -8.04 -55.29 -0.74
CA SER A 147 -9.49 -55.34 -0.95
C SER A 147 -9.87 -56.40 -2.00
N ASN A 148 -9.12 -56.52 -3.08
CA ASN A 148 -9.35 -57.52 -4.14
C ASN A 148 -9.03 -58.95 -3.69
N LEU A 149 -7.98 -59.15 -2.90
CA LEU A 149 -7.62 -60.45 -2.32
C LEU A 149 -8.68 -60.90 -1.30
N ILE A 150 -9.16 -59.98 -0.46
CA ILE A 150 -10.24 -60.25 0.50
C ILE A 150 -11.53 -60.55 -0.26
N ALA A 151 -11.91 -59.73 -1.24
CA ALA A 151 -13.13 -59.92 -2.03
C ALA A 151 -13.10 -61.21 -2.88
N GLY A 152 -11.94 -61.60 -3.41
CA GLY A 152 -11.76 -62.83 -4.17
C GLY A 152 -11.75 -64.12 -3.33
N GLY A 153 -11.54 -64.00 -2.01
CA GLY A 153 -11.53 -65.11 -1.06
C GLY A 153 -12.85 -65.35 -0.33
N LEU A 154 -13.81 -64.42 -0.41
CA LEU A 154 -15.11 -64.50 0.28
C LEU A 154 -16.19 -65.09 -0.63
N SER A 155 -16.95 -66.06 -0.13
CA SER A 155 -18.14 -66.56 -0.82
C SER A 155 -19.33 -65.62 -0.63
N GLN A 156 -20.39 -65.76 -1.43
CA GLN A 156 -21.59 -64.91 -1.27
C GLN A 156 -22.25 -65.04 0.11
N ASN A 157 -22.10 -66.18 0.79
CA ASN A 157 -22.62 -66.35 2.14
C ASN A 157 -21.76 -65.58 3.15
N ASP A 158 -20.43 -65.60 3.01
CA ASP A 158 -19.52 -64.86 3.89
C ASP A 158 -19.71 -63.33 3.76
N LEU A 159 -20.03 -62.85 2.55
CA LEU A 159 -20.36 -61.44 2.32
C LEU A 159 -21.66 -61.02 3.01
N ALA A 160 -22.69 -61.89 3.00
CA ALA A 160 -23.96 -61.62 3.67
C ALA A 160 -23.80 -61.59 5.20
N ASP A 161 -22.98 -62.49 5.76
CA ASP A 161 -22.69 -62.53 7.20
C ASP A 161 -21.92 -61.27 7.66
N VAL A 162 -20.96 -60.79 6.85
CA VAL A 162 -20.22 -59.53 7.11
C VAL A 162 -21.13 -58.31 7.02
N GLU A 163 -22.06 -58.29 6.06
CA GLU A 163 -23.01 -57.19 5.90
C GLU A 163 -23.99 -57.13 7.08
N GLU A 164 -24.45 -58.29 7.59
CA GLU A 164 -25.27 -58.37 8.80
C GLU A 164 -24.49 -57.93 10.06
N GLU A 165 -23.21 -58.29 10.20
CA GLU A 165 -22.36 -57.82 11.30
C GLU A 165 -22.10 -56.31 11.21
N PHE A 166 -21.89 -55.78 10.01
CA PHE A 166 -21.71 -54.36 9.76
C PHE A 166 -22.97 -53.55 10.08
N GLU A 167 -24.16 -54.05 9.70
CA GLU A 167 -25.45 -53.43 10.07
C GLU A 167 -25.65 -53.40 11.58
N LYS A 168 -25.33 -54.49 12.29
CA LYS A 168 -25.38 -54.53 13.76
C LYS A 168 -24.43 -53.52 14.39
N LEU A 169 -23.19 -53.39 13.88
CA LEU A 169 -22.23 -52.39 14.37
C LEU A 169 -22.71 -50.96 14.10
N MET A 170 -23.30 -50.70 12.93
CA MET A 170 -23.92 -49.41 12.65
C MET A 170 -25.05 -49.10 13.64
N GLU A 171 -25.94 -50.05 13.94
CA GLU A 171 -27.03 -49.85 14.90
C GLU A 171 -26.54 -49.68 16.34
N THR A 172 -25.39 -50.26 16.70
CA THR A 172 -24.86 -50.27 18.06
C THR A 172 -23.93 -49.09 18.35
N GLU A 173 -23.14 -48.63 17.37
CA GLU A 173 -22.10 -47.61 17.54
C GLU A 173 -22.46 -46.24 16.96
N LEU A 174 -23.37 -46.14 15.99
CA LEU A 174 -23.87 -44.85 15.53
C LEU A 174 -25.03 -44.39 16.43
N PRO A 175 -24.96 -43.22 17.07
CA PRO A 175 -26.11 -42.70 17.80
C PRO A 175 -27.28 -42.49 16.82
N GLN A 176 -28.50 -42.89 17.21
CA GLN A 176 -29.72 -42.53 16.47
C GLN A 176 -29.78 -41.00 16.37
N LEU A 177 -29.42 -40.46 15.21
CA LEU A 177 -29.47 -39.04 14.94
C LEU A 177 -30.96 -38.65 14.86
N PRO A 178 -31.43 -37.68 15.66
CA PRO A 178 -32.80 -37.20 15.57
C PRO A 178 -33.04 -36.58 14.19
N GLU A 179 -34.27 -36.74 13.67
CA GLU A 179 -34.71 -36.14 12.41
C GLU A 179 -34.38 -34.64 12.39
N VAL A 180 -33.62 -34.21 11.38
CA VAL A 180 -33.17 -32.83 11.23
C VAL A 180 -34.41 -31.91 11.17
N PRO A 181 -34.56 -30.91 12.07
CA PRO A 181 -35.68 -29.97 11.99
C PRO A 181 -35.65 -29.20 10.67
N SER A 182 -36.73 -29.29 9.90
CA SER A 182 -36.90 -28.65 8.58
C SER A 182 -37.22 -27.15 8.65
N GLU A 183 -37.04 -26.47 9.78
CA GLU A 183 -37.31 -25.04 9.90
C GLU A 183 -36.02 -24.22 9.74
N GLU A 184 -35.99 -23.40 8.68
CA GLU A 184 -34.93 -22.44 8.43
C GLU A 184 -34.77 -21.45 9.61
N PRO A 185 -33.53 -21.14 10.04
CA PRO A 185 -33.33 -20.26 11.17
C PRO A 185 -33.70 -18.81 10.79
N VAL A 186 -34.63 -18.23 11.54
CA VAL A 186 -35.01 -16.81 11.42
C VAL A 186 -33.84 -15.95 11.89
N VAL A 187 -33.10 -15.38 10.95
CA VAL A 187 -32.04 -14.40 11.24
C VAL A 187 -32.72 -13.07 11.60
N SER A 188 -32.64 -12.65 12.86
CA SER A 188 -33.16 -11.37 13.32
C SER A 188 -32.45 -10.20 12.65
N GLU A 189 -33.24 -9.29 12.06
CA GLU A 189 -32.88 -8.20 11.16
C GLU A 189 -32.13 -6.99 11.80
N ALA A 190 -31.50 -7.15 12.96
CA ALA A 190 -31.11 -6.01 13.81
C ALA A 190 -29.66 -5.48 13.66
N GLU A 191 -28.79 -6.06 12.84
CA GLU A 191 -27.37 -5.61 12.76
C GLU A 191 -26.87 -5.16 11.37
N ARG A 192 -27.76 -4.90 10.41
CA ARG A 192 -27.37 -4.50 9.04
C ARG A 192 -27.28 -2.98 8.79
N GLU A 193 -27.09 -2.15 9.81
CA GLU A 193 -26.79 -0.73 9.60
C GLU A 193 -25.38 -0.35 10.05
N ARG A 194 -24.41 -0.57 9.15
CA ARG A 194 -23.20 0.27 9.07
C ARG A 194 -23.01 0.71 7.61
N PRO A 195 -22.84 2.01 7.33
CA PRO A 195 -22.91 2.54 5.97
C PRO A 195 -21.66 2.18 5.17
N VAL A 196 -21.85 1.46 4.06
CA VAL A 196 -20.81 1.21 3.07
C VAL A 196 -20.63 2.45 2.22
N ARG A 197 -19.41 2.98 2.24
CA ARG A 197 -18.95 4.17 1.53
C ARG A 197 -19.02 3.98 0.01
N GLU A 198 -19.74 4.86 -0.64
CA GLU A 198 -19.96 4.99 -2.08
C GLU A 198 -18.65 5.09 -2.88
N LYS A 199 -18.49 4.26 -3.93
CA LYS A 199 -17.51 4.47 -5.00
C LYS A 199 -18.16 4.30 -6.38
N ALA A 200 -18.52 5.46 -6.94
CA ALA A 200 -18.42 5.90 -8.33
C ALA A 200 -18.35 4.83 -9.43
N ARG A 201 -19.48 4.67 -10.14
CA ARG A 201 -19.59 3.94 -11.40
C ARG A 201 -19.15 4.86 -12.55
N ARG A 202 -18.08 4.49 -13.26
CA ARG A 202 -17.72 5.09 -14.55
C ARG A 202 -18.69 4.59 -15.61
N GLU A 203 -19.50 5.50 -16.15
CA GLU A 203 -20.45 5.26 -17.22
C GLU A 203 -19.72 5.25 -18.58
N LYS A 204 -19.78 4.13 -19.29
CA LYS A 204 -19.37 4.04 -20.70
C LYS A 204 -20.58 4.43 -21.54
N VAL A 205 -20.44 5.53 -22.27
CA VAL A 205 -21.40 6.01 -23.27
C VAL A 205 -21.43 5.02 -24.43
N LEU A 206 -22.61 4.45 -24.68
CA LEU A 206 -22.99 3.76 -25.90
C LEU A 206 -23.09 4.79 -27.04
N VAL A 207 -22.23 4.67 -28.05
CA VAL A 207 -22.47 5.28 -29.35
C VAL A 207 -23.07 4.19 -30.24
N THR A 208 -24.36 4.35 -30.51
CA THR A 208 -25.11 3.60 -31.53
C THR A 208 -24.59 3.98 -32.91
N ALA A 209 -24.23 2.98 -33.71
CA ALA A 209 -24.00 3.11 -35.14
C ALA A 209 -24.96 2.14 -35.84
N GLU A 210 -25.98 2.69 -36.49
CA GLU A 210 -26.59 2.26 -37.75
C GLU A 210 -27.27 3.48 -38.38
#